data_AF-A0A1B6B9U0-F1
#
_entry.id   AF-A0A1B6B9U0-F1
#
_cell.length_a   1.000
_cell.length_b   1.000
_cell.length_c   1.000
_cell.angle_alpha   90.00
_cell.angle_beta   90.00
_cell.angle_gamma   90.00
#
_symmetry.space_group_name_H-M   'P 1'
#
loop_
_entity.id
_entity.type
_entity.pdbx_description
1 polymer ?
#
loop_
_entity_poly.entity_id
_entity_poly.type
_entity_poly.pdbx_seq_one_letter_code
_entity_poly.pdbx_strand_id
1 'polypeptide(L)'
;MFYSVALFYWVTKPLDVCLRGFYFCHIAMRRGESTRERHILMEKIVVIGTIFIMVSILWSAVNWRFFNPNQAGHSHRYKFRHNHGEGVSIDYYAYASKIKHWNPTFKVSFSMMTLVLCIALDNPYVSMFVIAAMAYITIVKGKLPLREYLRVLAIPITFILLSIVAIIFDFSKVPTGLYDLPIGFGYIFTSNAMLKTGLYLMLKVFAAISALQMMTLSTPSSEIISVLRKAHVPKLVIELMNMIYRYIFILLEVSTKMKNAADSRLGNCDFRTSCSTFGNIGANLLVISMKKANAYYDAMESRCYDGDFIFYEEVKAVDKKLIIKAGVFMVTLIIIWHYTHL
;
A
#
# COMPACT_ATOMS: atom_id res chain seq x y z
N MET A 1 11.83 6.37 6.04
CA MET A 1 12.91 5.60 5.37
C MET A 1 12.45 4.74 4.18
N PHE A 2 11.35 3.98 4.26
CA PHE A 2 10.76 3.33 3.06
C PHE A 2 10.19 4.34 2.06
N TYR A 3 9.66 5.48 2.53
CA TYR A 3 9.08 6.49 1.66
C TYR A 3 10.09 7.24 0.82
N SER A 4 11.25 7.68 1.31
CA SER A 4 12.21 8.36 0.42
C SER A 4 12.82 7.42 -0.62
N VAL A 5 13.02 6.13 -0.29
CA VAL A 5 13.48 5.13 -1.28
C VAL A 5 12.35 4.68 -2.18
N ALA A 6 11.10 4.56 -1.69
CA ALA A 6 9.93 4.25 -2.50
C ALA A 6 9.52 5.43 -3.39
N LEU A 7 9.64 6.68 -2.93
CA LEU A 7 9.43 7.93 -3.69
C LEU A 7 10.55 8.08 -4.73
N PHE A 8 11.80 7.73 -4.41
CA PHE A 8 12.88 7.71 -5.38
C PHE A 8 12.75 6.54 -6.38
N TYR A 9 12.31 5.35 -5.96
CA TYR A 9 11.96 4.22 -6.84
C TYR A 9 10.71 4.52 -7.68
N TRP A 10 9.72 5.25 -7.13
CA TRP A 10 8.51 5.68 -7.84
C TRP A 10 8.76 6.84 -8.79
N VAL A 11 9.78 7.68 -8.54
CA VAL A 11 10.16 8.79 -9.44
C VAL A 11 11.09 8.29 -10.55
N THR A 12 11.94 7.29 -10.28
CA THR A 12 12.93 6.79 -11.26
C THR A 12 12.45 5.59 -12.09
N LYS A 13 11.64 4.67 -11.56
CA LYS A 13 11.08 3.56 -12.36
C LYS A 13 10.09 3.94 -13.46
N PRO A 14 9.27 5.01 -13.39
CA PRO A 14 8.40 5.37 -14.51
C PRO A 14 9.18 5.94 -15.70
N LEU A 15 10.36 6.54 -15.49
CA LEU A 15 11.27 6.85 -16.61
C LEU A 15 11.73 5.56 -17.29
N ASP A 16 12.02 4.52 -16.51
CA ASP A 16 12.49 3.21 -16.99
C ASP A 16 11.36 2.35 -17.60
N VAL A 17 10.11 2.54 -17.17
CA VAL A 17 8.88 1.95 -17.76
C VAL A 17 8.45 2.72 -19.01
N CYS A 18 8.62 4.05 -19.07
CA CYS A 18 8.49 4.82 -20.31
C CYS A 18 9.58 4.43 -21.33
N LEU A 19 10.83 4.23 -20.89
CA LEU A 19 11.91 3.74 -21.75
C LEU A 19 11.69 2.29 -22.19
N ARG A 20 11.19 1.40 -21.33
CA ARG A 20 10.79 0.03 -21.71
C ARG A 20 9.54 0.00 -22.57
N GLY A 21 8.60 0.92 -22.39
CA GLY A 21 7.44 1.12 -23.26
C GLY A 21 7.89 1.59 -24.66
N PHE A 22 8.87 2.49 -24.73
CA PHE A 22 9.57 2.84 -25.98
C PHE A 22 10.27 1.63 -26.61
N TYR A 23 10.94 0.80 -25.80
CA TYR A 23 11.60 -0.44 -26.27
C TYR A 23 10.61 -1.50 -26.73
N PHE A 24 9.46 -1.65 -26.07
CA PHE A 24 8.39 -2.57 -26.45
C PHE A 24 7.65 -2.07 -27.69
N CYS A 25 7.47 -0.76 -27.84
CA CYS A 25 7.01 -0.13 -29.08
C CYS A 25 8.04 -0.33 -30.21
N HIS A 26 9.33 -0.32 -29.90
CA HIS A 26 10.40 -0.65 -30.86
C HIS A 26 10.45 -2.13 -31.24
N ILE A 27 9.97 -3.04 -30.38
CA ILE A 27 9.79 -4.46 -30.70
C ILE A 27 8.47 -4.69 -31.47
N ALA A 28 7.41 -3.94 -31.16
CA ALA A 28 6.16 -3.92 -31.92
C ALA A 28 6.33 -3.31 -33.32
N MET A 29 7.33 -2.44 -33.54
CA MET A 29 7.74 -1.95 -34.87
C MET A 29 8.09 -3.07 -35.87
N ARG A 30 8.41 -4.30 -35.41
CA ARG A 30 8.72 -5.43 -36.30
C ARG A 30 7.50 -6.23 -36.78
N ARG A 31 6.29 -5.98 -36.26
CA ARG A 31 5.10 -6.80 -36.52
C ARG A 31 3.96 -5.98 -37.13
N GLY A 32 4.16 -5.51 -38.37
CA GLY A 32 3.11 -5.34 -39.39
C GLY A 32 1.81 -4.55 -39.12
N GLU A 33 1.60 -3.88 -37.99
CA GLU A 33 0.38 -3.09 -37.75
C GLU A 33 0.42 -1.72 -38.44
N SER A 34 -0.76 -1.17 -38.77
CA SER A 34 -0.93 0.09 -39.50
C SER A 34 -0.30 1.29 -38.76
N THR A 35 0.41 2.16 -39.49
CA THR A 35 1.10 3.36 -38.99
C THR A 35 0.21 4.34 -38.21
N ARG A 36 -1.12 4.30 -38.40
CA ARG A 36 -2.08 5.26 -37.85
C ARG A 36 -2.56 4.91 -36.43
N GLU A 37 -2.68 3.63 -36.08
CA GLU A 37 -3.00 3.20 -34.70
C GLU A 37 -1.78 3.33 -33.77
N ARG A 38 -0.57 3.12 -34.31
CA ARG A 38 0.70 3.28 -33.58
C ARG A 38 0.89 4.69 -33.03
N HIS A 39 0.52 5.71 -33.80
CA HIS A 39 0.62 7.11 -33.36
C HIS A 39 -0.34 7.43 -32.21
N ILE A 40 -1.57 6.88 -32.24
CA ILE A 40 -2.59 7.10 -31.20
C ILE A 40 -2.17 6.41 -29.90
N LEU A 41 -1.65 5.19 -29.98
CA LEU A 41 -1.14 4.45 -28.83
C LEU A 41 0.09 5.13 -28.21
N MET A 42 1.02 5.62 -29.04
CA MET A 42 2.18 6.40 -28.58
C MET A 42 1.77 7.71 -27.91
N GLU A 43 0.82 8.48 -28.47
CA GLU A 43 0.33 9.71 -27.83
C GLU A 43 -0.42 9.44 -26.52
N LYS A 44 -1.25 8.39 -26.46
CA LYS A 44 -1.90 7.95 -25.21
C LYS A 44 -0.86 7.62 -24.14
N ILE A 45 0.20 6.87 -24.50
CA ILE A 45 1.29 6.52 -23.58
C ILE A 45 2.05 7.77 -23.11
N VAL A 46 2.33 8.71 -24.01
CA VAL A 46 3.05 9.95 -23.69
C VAL A 46 2.23 10.86 -22.77
N VAL A 47 0.92 11.03 -23.02
CA VAL A 47 0.04 11.86 -22.18
C VAL A 47 -0.20 11.22 -20.82
N ILE A 48 -0.49 9.92 -20.78
CA ILE A 48 -0.60 9.18 -19.51
C ILE A 48 0.73 9.28 -18.74
N GLY A 49 1.86 9.17 -19.43
CA GLY A 49 3.20 9.35 -18.86
C GLY A 49 3.44 10.75 -18.28
N THR A 50 3.09 11.82 -18.98
CA THR A 50 3.29 13.21 -18.50
C THR A 50 2.37 13.55 -17.34
N ILE A 51 1.11 13.13 -17.38
CA ILE A 51 0.16 13.26 -16.26
C ILE A 51 0.66 12.49 -15.05
N PHE A 52 1.14 11.26 -15.24
CA PHE A 52 1.67 10.42 -14.17
C PHE A 52 2.90 11.06 -13.51
N ILE A 53 3.79 11.65 -14.31
CA ILE A 53 4.97 12.39 -13.82
C ILE A 53 4.55 13.65 -13.05
N MET A 54 3.65 14.47 -13.61
CA MET A 54 3.14 15.69 -12.97
C MET A 54 2.48 15.42 -11.62
N VAL A 55 1.64 14.39 -11.54
CA VAL A 55 0.97 14.00 -10.29
C VAL A 55 1.93 13.30 -9.33
N SER A 56 2.96 12.60 -9.80
CA SER A 56 4.03 12.06 -8.94
C SER A 56 4.91 13.16 -8.33
N ILE A 57 5.14 14.25 -9.06
CA ILE A 57 5.82 15.46 -8.56
C ILE A 57 4.92 16.18 -7.54
N LEU A 58 3.63 16.34 -7.86
CA LEU A 58 2.64 16.93 -6.96
C LEU A 58 2.49 16.08 -5.68
N TRP A 59 2.46 14.76 -5.82
CA TRP A 59 2.50 13.79 -4.72
C TRP A 59 3.71 14.07 -3.83
N SER A 60 4.89 14.10 -4.44
CA SER A 60 6.14 14.29 -3.70
C SER A 60 6.13 15.60 -2.91
N ALA A 61 5.58 16.68 -3.47
CA ALA A 61 5.41 17.95 -2.78
C ALA A 61 4.37 17.90 -1.63
N VAL A 62 3.20 17.29 -1.86
CA VAL A 62 2.13 17.15 -0.87
C VAL A 62 2.55 16.24 0.28
N ASN A 63 3.15 15.09 -0.05
CA ASN A 63 3.61 14.11 0.93
C ASN A 63 4.81 14.63 1.74
N TRP A 64 5.75 15.35 1.11
CA TRP A 64 6.84 16.03 1.84
C TRP A 64 6.30 17.00 2.90
N ARG A 65 5.25 17.77 2.56
CA ARG A 65 4.60 18.71 3.49
C ARG A 65 3.73 18.04 4.56
N PHE A 66 3.17 16.86 4.30
CA PHE A 66 2.33 16.11 5.26
C PHE A 66 3.12 15.18 6.21
N PHE A 67 4.24 14.60 5.74
CA PHE A 67 5.07 13.67 6.52
C PHE A 67 6.12 14.39 7.38
N ASN A 68 6.59 15.58 6.98
CA ASN A 68 7.52 16.43 7.77
C ASN A 68 6.83 17.71 8.29
N PRO A 69 6.05 17.66 9.39
CA PRO A 69 5.43 18.88 9.93
C PRO A 69 6.40 19.79 10.69
N ASN A 70 7.67 19.41 10.88
CA ASN A 70 8.61 20.15 11.72
C ASN A 70 9.80 20.69 10.91
N GLN A 71 9.54 21.70 10.06
CA GLN A 71 10.55 22.68 9.63
C GLN A 71 9.98 24.10 9.55
N ALA A 72 9.07 24.45 10.47
CA ALA A 72 8.66 25.84 10.65
C ALA A 72 8.88 26.23 12.12
N GLY A 73 9.88 27.10 12.35
CA GLY A 73 10.03 27.87 13.59
C GLY A 73 10.85 27.22 14.71
N HIS A 74 12.03 27.79 14.97
CA HIS A 74 12.90 27.52 16.11
C HIS A 74 12.19 27.71 17.47
N SER A 75 12.30 26.71 18.35
CA SER A 75 12.53 26.93 19.79
C SER A 75 13.17 25.69 20.39
N HIS A 76 14.38 25.84 20.92
CA HIS A 76 15.18 24.76 21.50
C HIS A 76 14.50 24.19 22.74
N ARG A 77 13.85 23.03 22.60
CA ARG A 77 13.55 22.12 23.70
C ARG A 77 14.15 20.76 23.37
N TYR A 78 15.30 20.49 23.97
CA TYR A 78 15.95 19.18 23.92
C TYR A 78 15.07 18.14 24.62
N LYS A 79 14.17 17.52 23.86
CA LYS A 79 13.56 16.24 24.22
C LYS A 79 14.36 15.19 23.46
N PHE A 80 15.30 14.53 24.15
CA PHE A 80 15.93 13.30 23.63
C PHE A 80 14.84 12.26 23.42
N ARG A 81 14.28 12.25 22.21
CA ARG A 81 13.39 11.20 21.73
C ARG A 81 14.24 10.31 20.84
N HIS A 82 14.63 9.16 21.36
CA HIS A 82 15.25 8.10 20.58
C HIS A 82 14.22 7.62 19.55
N ASN A 83 14.22 8.20 18.36
CA ASN A 83 13.46 7.70 17.22
C ASN A 83 14.22 6.50 16.65
N HIS A 84 13.84 5.29 17.07
CA HIS A 84 14.21 4.09 16.33
C HIS A 84 13.51 4.15 14.97
N GLY A 85 14.31 4.33 13.90
CA GLY A 85 14.01 4.05 12.49
C GLY A 85 12.57 4.29 12.01
N GLU A 86 12.38 5.32 11.19
CA GLU A 86 11.15 5.70 10.46
C GLU A 86 10.68 4.67 9.39
N GLY A 87 10.63 3.40 9.74
CA GLY A 87 10.20 2.29 8.88
C GLY A 87 9.26 1.29 9.55
N VAL A 88 8.96 1.44 10.85
CA VAL A 88 8.20 0.46 11.66
C VAL A 88 6.83 0.99 12.13
N SER A 89 6.35 2.09 11.54
CA SER A 89 5.16 2.80 12.06
C SER A 89 3.87 1.98 11.99
N ILE A 90 3.62 1.24 10.90
CA ILE A 90 2.35 0.54 10.68
C ILE A 90 2.18 -0.62 11.67
N ASP A 91 3.22 -1.44 11.84
CA ASP A 91 3.17 -2.56 12.77
C ASP A 91 3.11 -2.05 14.23
N TYR A 92 3.83 -0.96 14.55
CA TYR A 92 3.68 -0.27 15.83
C TYR A 92 2.24 0.20 16.10
N TYR A 93 1.55 0.77 15.11
CA TYR A 93 0.14 1.17 15.24
C TYR A 93 -0.78 -0.03 15.50
N ALA A 94 -0.51 -1.18 14.87
CA ALA A 94 -1.25 -2.41 15.13
C ALA A 94 -1.05 -2.92 16.57
N TYR A 95 0.17 -2.85 17.09
CA TYR A 95 0.46 -3.21 18.49
C TYR A 95 -0.11 -2.21 19.50
N ALA A 96 -0.17 -0.92 19.18
CA ALA A 96 -0.70 0.14 20.04
C ALA A 96 -2.23 0.23 20.05
N SER A 97 -2.90 -0.40 19.07
CA SER A 97 -4.36 -0.36 18.94
C SER A 97 -5.07 -1.08 20.09
N LYS A 98 -6.10 -0.44 20.67
CA LYS A 98 -6.92 -1.05 21.74
C LYS A 98 -7.75 -2.25 21.28
N ILE A 99 -7.91 -2.41 19.95
CA ILE A 99 -8.63 -3.54 19.35
C ILE A 99 -7.80 -4.84 19.48
N LYS A 100 -6.50 -4.79 19.82
CA LYS A 100 -5.63 -5.96 19.94
C LYS A 100 -6.23 -7.10 20.77
N HIS A 101 -6.93 -6.81 21.86
CA HIS A 101 -7.45 -7.85 22.78
C HIS A 101 -8.61 -8.68 22.22
N TRP A 102 -9.22 -8.30 21.10
CA TRP A 102 -10.28 -9.10 20.49
C TRP A 102 -9.73 -10.29 19.72
N ASN A 103 -10.57 -11.31 19.53
CA ASN A 103 -10.19 -12.52 18.79
C ASN A 103 -9.71 -12.16 17.36
N PRO A 104 -8.47 -12.54 16.98
CA PRO A 104 -7.89 -12.17 15.70
C PRO A 104 -8.58 -12.83 14.51
N THR A 105 -9.00 -14.10 14.67
CA THR A 105 -9.70 -14.86 13.63
C THR A 105 -10.99 -14.15 13.22
N PHE A 106 -11.71 -13.60 14.21
CA PHE A 106 -12.94 -12.86 13.94
C PHE A 106 -12.69 -11.56 13.16
N LYS A 107 -11.69 -10.75 13.54
CA LYS A 107 -11.39 -9.49 12.85
C LYS A 107 -10.99 -9.70 11.40
N VAL A 108 -10.10 -10.67 11.17
CA VAL A 108 -9.58 -10.98 9.83
C VAL A 108 -10.70 -11.51 8.95
N SER A 109 -11.51 -12.46 9.46
CA SER A 109 -12.67 -12.98 8.75
C SER A 109 -13.69 -11.88 8.44
N PHE A 110 -14.00 -11.00 9.39
CA PHE A 110 -14.91 -9.87 9.19
C PHE A 110 -14.42 -8.88 8.11
N SER A 111 -13.13 -8.52 8.13
CA SER A 111 -12.55 -7.64 7.11
C SER A 111 -12.58 -8.30 5.73
N MET A 112 -12.18 -9.57 5.62
CA MET A 112 -12.20 -10.31 4.35
C MET A 112 -13.61 -10.48 3.81
N MET A 113 -14.58 -10.83 4.66
CA MET A 113 -15.98 -10.97 4.25
C MET A 113 -16.54 -9.62 3.76
N THR A 114 -16.20 -8.52 4.43
CA THR A 114 -16.63 -7.19 3.97
C THR A 114 -15.96 -6.79 2.66
N LEU A 115 -14.68 -7.12 2.47
CA LEU A 115 -13.95 -6.86 1.23
C LEU A 115 -14.58 -7.61 0.06
N VAL A 116 -14.85 -8.92 0.22
CA VAL A 116 -15.51 -9.74 -0.81
C VAL A 116 -16.91 -9.19 -1.11
N LEU A 117 -17.68 -8.84 -0.08
CA LEU A 117 -19.02 -8.30 -0.26
C LEU A 117 -19.00 -6.94 -0.95
N CYS A 118 -18.04 -6.06 -0.65
CA CYS A 118 -17.84 -4.79 -1.32
C CYS A 118 -17.51 -4.95 -2.82
N ILE A 119 -16.82 -6.04 -3.19
CA ILE A 119 -16.51 -6.32 -4.60
C ILE A 119 -17.73 -6.89 -5.32
N ALA A 120 -18.50 -7.76 -4.67
CA ALA A 120 -19.68 -8.41 -5.23
C ALA A 120 -20.90 -7.47 -5.35
N LEU A 121 -21.10 -6.59 -4.37
CA LEU A 121 -22.17 -5.59 -4.37
C LEU A 121 -21.69 -4.36 -5.13
N ASP A 122 -21.84 -4.38 -6.46
CA ASP A 122 -21.47 -3.29 -7.38
C ASP A 122 -22.37 -2.05 -7.26
N ASN A 123 -22.32 -1.38 -6.10
CA ASN A 123 -23.17 -0.24 -5.82
C ASN A 123 -22.45 0.90 -5.06
N PRO A 124 -22.61 2.17 -5.48
CA PRO A 124 -21.93 3.31 -4.86
C PRO A 124 -22.39 3.58 -3.42
N TYR A 125 -23.67 3.35 -3.10
CA TYR A 125 -24.21 3.58 -1.76
C TYR A 125 -23.64 2.60 -0.73
N VAL A 126 -23.52 1.33 -1.13
CA VAL A 126 -22.87 0.28 -0.33
C VAL A 126 -21.42 0.65 -0.05
N SER A 127 -20.69 1.09 -1.08
CA SER A 127 -19.29 1.51 -0.96
C SER A 127 -19.12 2.66 0.04
N MET A 128 -19.96 3.70 -0.05
CA MET A 128 -19.92 4.85 0.88
C MET A 128 -20.17 4.44 2.33
N PHE A 129 -21.13 3.53 2.56
CA PHE A 129 -21.41 3.01 3.89
C PHE A 129 -20.24 2.18 4.45
N VAL A 130 -19.62 1.32 3.64
CA VAL A 130 -18.44 0.53 4.04
C VAL A 130 -17.30 1.45 4.45
N ILE A 131 -17.01 2.49 3.67
CA ILE A 131 -15.97 3.48 3.96
C ILE A 131 -16.21 4.12 5.33
N ALA A 132 -17.41 4.64 5.57
CA ALA A 132 -17.76 5.32 6.80
C ALA A 132 -17.67 4.37 8.01
N ALA A 133 -18.20 3.15 7.88
CA ALA A 133 -18.21 2.16 8.96
C ALA A 133 -16.80 1.67 9.31
N MET A 134 -15.97 1.35 8.31
CA MET A 134 -14.60 0.87 8.53
C MET A 134 -13.69 1.96 9.10
N ALA A 135 -13.85 3.21 8.64
CA ALA A 135 -13.18 4.36 9.23
C ALA A 135 -13.61 4.56 10.69
N TYR A 136 -14.91 4.53 10.98
CA TYR A 136 -15.44 4.66 12.33
C TYR A 136 -14.89 3.60 13.29
N ILE A 137 -14.88 2.32 12.88
CA ILE A 137 -14.32 1.22 13.67
C ILE A 137 -12.83 1.47 13.96
N THR A 138 -12.06 1.85 12.94
CA THR A 138 -10.61 2.05 13.07
C THR A 138 -10.27 3.24 13.98
N ILE A 139 -10.98 4.36 13.84
CA ILE A 139 -10.71 5.59 14.59
C ILE A 139 -11.22 5.48 16.03
N VAL A 140 -12.49 5.11 16.22
CA VAL A 140 -13.15 5.16 17.52
C VAL A 140 -12.77 3.96 18.38
N LYS A 141 -12.87 2.75 17.83
CA LYS A 141 -12.52 1.54 18.59
C LYS A 141 -11.02 1.31 18.64
N GLY A 142 -10.29 1.63 17.57
CA GLY A 142 -8.83 1.51 17.51
C GLY A 142 -8.09 2.60 18.29
N LYS A 143 -8.77 3.72 18.61
CA LYS A 143 -8.20 4.93 19.22
C LYS A 143 -6.96 5.45 18.48
N LEU A 144 -6.97 5.30 17.16
CA LEU A 144 -5.94 5.84 16.28
C LEU A 144 -6.24 7.32 16.03
N PRO A 145 -5.26 8.23 16.23
CA PRO A 145 -5.47 9.64 15.92
C PRO A 145 -5.76 9.81 14.42
N LEU A 146 -6.78 10.60 14.09
CA LEU A 146 -7.24 10.85 12.72
C LEU A 146 -6.11 11.22 11.76
N ARG A 147 -5.13 12.00 12.24
CA ARG A 147 -3.97 12.43 11.47
C ARG A 147 -3.11 11.26 10.98
N GLU A 148 -2.91 10.25 11.82
CA GLU A 148 -2.09 9.08 11.45
C GLU A 148 -2.87 8.14 10.52
N TYR A 149 -4.18 8.01 10.73
CA TYR A 149 -5.04 7.29 9.80
C TYR A 149 -4.98 7.89 8.39
N LEU A 150 -5.16 9.21 8.26
CA LEU A 150 -5.07 9.93 6.99
C LEU A 150 -3.68 9.87 6.37
N ARG A 151 -2.61 9.84 7.18
CA ARG A 151 -1.23 9.71 6.70
C ARG A 151 -1.01 8.36 6.00
N VAL A 152 -1.50 7.26 6.56
CA VAL A 152 -1.37 5.95 5.91
C VAL A 152 -2.29 5.85 4.69
N LEU A 153 -3.48 6.46 4.77
CA LEU A 153 -4.46 6.53 3.68
C LEU A 153 -4.01 7.45 2.52
N ALA A 154 -2.99 8.28 2.70
CA ALA A 154 -2.48 9.13 1.64
C ALA A 154 -1.88 8.32 0.48
N ILE A 155 -1.18 7.19 0.73
CA ILE A 155 -0.60 6.35 -0.34
C ILE A 155 -1.66 5.76 -1.27
N PRO A 156 -2.76 5.21 -0.77
CA PRO A 156 -3.77 4.70 -1.69
C PRO A 156 -4.54 5.84 -2.37
N ILE A 157 -4.82 6.96 -1.68
CA ILE A 157 -5.60 8.08 -2.24
C ILE A 157 -4.99 8.61 -3.53
N THR A 158 -3.70 8.90 -3.55
CA THR A 158 -3.17 9.56 -4.75
C THR A 158 -2.86 8.59 -5.89
N PHE A 159 -2.76 7.28 -5.61
CA PHE A 159 -2.73 6.24 -6.65
C PHE A 159 -4.11 6.08 -7.31
N ILE A 160 -5.15 6.15 -6.49
CA ILE A 160 -6.56 6.21 -6.90
C ILE A 160 -6.79 7.44 -7.77
N LEU A 161 -6.39 8.64 -7.35
CA LEU A 161 -6.51 9.87 -8.15
C LEU A 161 -5.81 9.74 -9.52
N LEU A 162 -4.59 9.22 -9.56
CA LEU A 162 -3.89 8.91 -10.81
C LEU A 162 -4.71 8.00 -11.73
N SER A 163 -5.31 6.97 -11.16
CA SER A 163 -6.14 6.01 -11.91
C SER A 163 -7.42 6.66 -12.44
N ILE A 164 -8.03 7.62 -11.73
CA ILE A 164 -9.19 8.40 -12.25
C ILE A 164 -8.79 9.16 -13.50
N VAL A 165 -7.69 9.90 -13.40
CA VAL A 165 -7.26 10.78 -14.47
C VAL A 165 -7.00 9.94 -15.73
N ALA A 166 -6.40 8.75 -15.59
CA ALA A 166 -6.25 7.83 -16.70
C ALA A 166 -7.59 7.34 -17.32
N ILE A 167 -8.67 7.25 -16.54
CA ILE A 167 -9.99 6.78 -17.01
C ILE A 167 -10.84 7.92 -17.59
N ILE A 168 -10.78 9.12 -17.00
CA ILE A 168 -11.56 10.28 -17.45
C ILE A 168 -11.00 10.84 -18.76
N PHE A 169 -9.67 10.83 -18.92
CA PHE A 169 -9.01 11.33 -20.12
C PHE A 169 -8.85 10.21 -21.14
N ASP A 170 -9.89 9.98 -21.94
CA ASP A 170 -9.78 9.14 -23.15
C ASP A 170 -9.62 10.00 -24.40
N PHE A 171 -8.82 9.51 -25.34
CA PHE A 171 -8.61 10.14 -26.64
C PHE A 171 -9.42 9.37 -27.69
N SER A 172 -10.45 10.03 -28.23
CA SER A 172 -11.24 9.54 -29.35
C SER A 172 -11.44 10.66 -30.36
N LYS A 173 -11.19 10.37 -31.65
CA LYS A 173 -11.37 11.33 -32.76
C LYS A 173 -12.80 11.41 -33.30
N VAL A 174 -13.74 10.63 -32.78
CA VAL A 174 -15.15 10.72 -33.17
C VAL A 174 -15.85 11.73 -32.24
N PRO A 175 -16.42 12.83 -32.78
CA PRO A 175 -17.11 13.83 -31.98
C PRO A 175 -18.38 13.21 -31.39
N THR A 176 -18.27 12.71 -30.17
CA THR A 176 -19.39 12.03 -29.50
C THR A 176 -19.70 12.60 -28.13
N GLY A 177 -19.29 13.85 -27.85
CA GLY A 177 -19.95 14.59 -26.79
C GLY A 177 -19.43 16.00 -26.50
N LEU A 178 -19.67 16.42 -25.26
CA LEU A 178 -20.07 17.79 -24.93
C LEU A 178 -18.93 18.81 -24.71
N TYR A 179 -17.69 18.38 -24.55
CA TYR A 179 -16.54 19.26 -24.36
C TYR A 179 -15.38 18.82 -25.24
N ASP A 180 -15.28 19.47 -26.39
CA ASP A 180 -14.21 19.25 -27.34
C ASP A 180 -13.16 20.33 -27.10
N LEU A 181 -12.05 19.99 -26.44
CA LEU A 181 -10.87 20.86 -26.42
C LEU A 181 -10.00 20.46 -27.60
N PRO A 182 -9.95 21.27 -28.69
CA PRO A 182 -9.09 20.99 -29.81
C PRO A 182 -7.64 21.28 -29.41
N ILE A 183 -6.89 20.24 -29.09
CA ILE A 183 -5.44 20.25 -29.21
C ILE A 183 -5.19 19.79 -30.66
N GLY A 184 -4.47 20.58 -31.47
CA GLY A 184 -4.49 20.54 -32.94
C GLY A 184 -4.35 19.20 -33.69
N PHE A 185 -4.11 18.06 -33.02
CA PHE A 185 -4.01 16.73 -33.63
C PHE A 185 -4.95 15.64 -33.05
N GLY A 186 -5.82 15.97 -32.07
CA GLY A 186 -6.85 15.06 -31.52
C GLY A 186 -7.78 15.71 -30.49
N TYR A 187 -8.99 15.17 -30.31
CA TYR A 187 -9.95 15.65 -29.31
C TYR A 187 -9.79 14.87 -28.00
N ILE A 188 -9.59 15.59 -26.89
CA ILE A 188 -9.79 15.00 -25.55
C ILE A 188 -11.30 14.97 -25.35
N PHE A 189 -11.86 13.77 -25.29
CA PHE A 189 -13.30 13.60 -25.10
C PHE A 189 -13.58 13.19 -23.65
N THR A 190 -14.25 14.06 -22.89
CA THR A 190 -14.78 13.71 -21.57
C THR A 190 -16.29 13.48 -21.69
N SER A 191 -16.71 12.23 -21.64
CA SER A 191 -18.15 11.90 -21.55
C SER A 191 -18.64 11.94 -20.11
N ASN A 192 -19.87 12.43 -19.90
CA ASN A 192 -20.58 12.29 -18.62
C ASN A 192 -20.67 10.83 -18.17
N ALA A 193 -20.70 9.88 -19.10
CA ALA A 193 -20.69 8.44 -18.80
C ALA A 193 -19.36 8.00 -18.17
N MET A 194 -18.23 8.46 -18.71
CA MET A 194 -16.89 8.12 -18.18
C MET A 194 -16.63 8.76 -16.82
N LEU A 195 -17.14 9.98 -16.60
CA LEU A 195 -17.04 10.65 -15.30
C LEU A 195 -17.84 9.90 -14.22
N LYS A 196 -19.05 9.44 -14.53
CA LYS A 196 -19.85 8.59 -13.62
C LYS A 196 -19.16 7.27 -13.31
N THR A 197 -18.70 6.55 -14.34
CA THR A 197 -17.99 5.28 -14.19
C THR A 197 -16.69 5.42 -13.39
N GLY A 198 -15.92 6.48 -13.66
CA GLY A 198 -14.71 6.81 -12.91
C GLY A 198 -15.02 7.04 -11.43
N LEU A 199 -16.02 7.87 -11.11
CA LEU A 199 -16.39 8.16 -9.72
C LEU A 199 -16.90 6.90 -8.97
N TYR A 200 -17.65 6.02 -9.64
CA TYR A 200 -18.09 4.75 -9.06
C TYR A 200 -16.92 3.81 -8.76
N LEU A 201 -15.97 3.68 -9.69
CA LEU A 201 -14.78 2.86 -9.46
C LEU A 201 -13.97 3.37 -8.27
N MET A 202 -13.88 4.69 -8.10
CA MET A 202 -13.15 5.30 -6.98
C MET A 202 -13.75 5.00 -5.64
N LEU A 203 -15.07 5.14 -5.51
CA LEU A 203 -15.78 4.79 -4.29
C LEU A 203 -15.58 3.30 -3.96
N LYS A 204 -15.65 2.42 -4.97
CA LYS A 204 -15.46 0.98 -4.81
C LYS A 204 -14.05 0.65 -4.31
N VAL A 205 -13.03 1.20 -4.96
CA VAL A 205 -11.62 0.96 -4.59
C VAL A 205 -11.31 1.53 -3.19
N PHE A 206 -11.83 2.72 -2.88
CA PHE A 206 -11.65 3.33 -1.56
C PHE A 206 -12.34 2.54 -0.45
N ALA A 207 -13.50 1.95 -0.72
CA ALA A 207 -14.19 1.05 0.19
C ALA A 207 -13.37 -0.22 0.47
N ALA A 208 -12.86 -0.89 -0.56
CA ALA A 208 -12.00 -2.07 -0.41
C ALA A 208 -10.72 -1.75 0.39
N ILE A 209 -10.09 -0.61 0.12
CA ILE A 209 -8.90 -0.15 0.86
C ILE A 209 -9.24 0.14 2.31
N SER A 210 -10.39 0.75 2.61
CA SER A 210 -10.79 1.03 3.99
C SER A 210 -10.95 -0.25 4.82
N ALA A 211 -11.50 -1.32 4.23
CA ALA A 211 -11.63 -2.63 4.86
C ALA A 211 -10.26 -3.29 5.12
N LEU A 212 -9.37 -3.25 4.11
CA LEU A 212 -8.00 -3.75 4.23
C LEU A 212 -7.21 -2.97 5.29
N GLN A 213 -7.38 -1.64 5.32
CA GLN A 213 -6.72 -0.75 6.26
C GLN A 213 -7.14 -1.01 7.69
N MET A 214 -8.43 -1.27 7.92
CA MET A 214 -8.92 -1.71 9.23
C MET A 214 -8.21 -2.98 9.68
N MET A 215 -8.08 -3.99 8.79
CA MET A 215 -7.39 -5.25 9.13
C MET A 215 -5.93 -5.00 9.52
N THR A 216 -5.19 -4.27 8.69
CA THR A 216 -3.76 -4.00 8.87
C THR A 216 -3.47 -3.18 10.13
N LEU A 217 -4.29 -2.18 10.47
CA LEU A 217 -4.09 -1.33 11.65
C LEU A 217 -4.61 -1.93 12.96
N SER A 218 -5.42 -2.99 12.92
CA SER A 218 -6.03 -3.58 14.12
C SER A 218 -5.53 -4.99 14.46
N THR A 219 -4.82 -5.62 13.53
CA THR A 219 -4.30 -6.99 13.66
C THR A 219 -2.78 -6.95 13.48
N PRO A 220 -1.99 -7.17 14.56
CA PRO A 220 -0.56 -7.34 14.45
C PRO A 220 -0.19 -8.49 13.52
N SER A 221 0.93 -8.37 12.82
CA SER A 221 1.39 -9.38 11.85
C SER A 221 1.53 -10.78 12.46
N SER A 222 1.92 -10.86 13.74
CA SER A 222 1.99 -12.12 14.49
C SER A 222 0.63 -12.82 14.66
N GLU A 223 -0.45 -12.04 14.82
CA GLU A 223 -1.81 -12.59 14.94
C GLU A 223 -2.35 -13.05 13.59
N ILE A 224 -1.93 -12.44 12.48
CA ILE A 224 -2.29 -12.90 11.12
C ILE A 224 -1.71 -14.29 10.86
N ILE A 225 -0.44 -14.52 11.23
CA ILE A 225 0.22 -15.83 11.12
C ILE A 225 -0.55 -16.91 11.90
N SER A 226 -1.09 -16.54 13.06
CA SER A 226 -1.86 -17.46 13.90
C SER A 226 -3.25 -17.77 13.31
N VAL A 227 -3.89 -16.81 12.64
CA VAL A 227 -5.11 -17.06 11.85
C VAL A 227 -4.82 -17.97 10.66
N LEU A 228 -3.69 -17.79 9.97
CA LEU A 228 -3.26 -18.66 8.86
C LEU A 228 -3.00 -20.09 9.32
N ARG A 229 -2.48 -20.29 10.55
CA ARG A 229 -2.36 -21.62 11.17
C ARG A 229 -3.70 -22.34 11.26
N LYS A 230 -4.76 -21.64 11.67
CA LYS A 230 -6.12 -22.20 11.75
C LYS A 230 -6.73 -22.48 10.36
N ALA A 231 -6.24 -21.80 9.33
CA ALA A 231 -6.64 -22.03 7.94
C ALA A 231 -5.94 -23.26 7.30
N HIS A 232 -5.29 -24.12 8.10
CA HIS A 232 -4.63 -25.36 7.68
C HIS A 232 -3.43 -25.15 6.73
N VAL A 233 -2.72 -24.03 6.85
CA VAL A 233 -1.43 -23.84 6.16
C VAL A 233 -0.39 -24.83 6.74
N PRO A 234 0.48 -25.45 5.91
CA PRO A 234 1.51 -26.36 6.39
C PRO A 234 2.41 -25.73 7.46
N LYS A 235 2.74 -26.50 8.50
CA LYS A 235 3.55 -26.04 9.65
C LYS A 235 4.84 -25.33 9.23
N LEU A 236 5.58 -25.93 8.29
CA LEU A 236 6.84 -25.39 7.76
C LEU A 236 6.70 -23.95 7.23
N VAL A 237 5.59 -23.62 6.56
CA VAL A 237 5.37 -22.25 6.03
C VAL A 237 5.15 -21.27 7.17
N ILE A 238 4.41 -21.64 8.21
CA ILE A 238 4.11 -20.80 9.38
C ILE A 238 5.41 -20.47 10.13
N GLU A 239 6.27 -21.45 10.28
CA GLU A 239 7.58 -21.31 10.92
C GLU A 239 8.48 -20.37 10.15
N LEU A 240 8.56 -20.57 8.83
CA LEU A 240 9.29 -19.69 7.93
C LEU A 240 8.77 -18.25 8.03
N MET A 241 7.45 -18.05 8.05
CA MET A 241 6.83 -16.72 8.19
C MET A 241 7.22 -16.04 9.50
N ASN A 242 7.19 -16.76 10.63
CA ASN A 242 7.60 -16.21 11.93
C ASN A 242 9.07 -15.79 11.95
N MET A 243 9.95 -16.61 11.37
CA MET A 243 11.37 -16.27 11.24
C MET A 243 11.56 -15.06 10.35
N ILE A 244 10.97 -15.05 9.15
CA ILE A 244 11.03 -13.93 8.20
C ILE A 244 10.59 -12.63 8.87
N TYR A 245 9.45 -12.64 9.58
CA TYR A 245 8.94 -11.46 10.27
C TYR A 245 9.94 -10.89 11.29
N ARG A 246 10.55 -11.75 12.11
CA ARG A 246 11.60 -11.32 13.05
C ARG A 246 12.83 -10.78 12.31
N TYR A 247 13.26 -11.45 11.24
CA TYR A 247 14.42 -11.05 10.45
C TYR A 247 14.23 -9.71 9.75
N ILE A 248 13.02 -9.37 9.31
CA ILE A 248 12.73 -8.09 8.67
C ILE A 248 13.16 -6.93 9.58
N PHE A 249 12.77 -6.92 10.86
CA PHE A 249 13.17 -5.84 11.78
C PHE A 249 14.67 -5.80 12.03
N ILE A 250 15.29 -6.97 12.19
CA ILE A 250 16.74 -7.09 12.41
C ILE A 250 17.51 -6.55 11.19
N LEU A 251 17.09 -6.90 9.98
CA LEU A 251 17.72 -6.45 8.75
C LEU A 251 17.46 -4.96 8.49
N LEU A 252 16.29 -4.43 8.86
CA LEU A 252 16.00 -3.00 8.79
C LEU A 252 16.91 -2.18 9.70
N GLU A 253 17.19 -2.66 10.91
CA GLU A 253 18.13 -2.00 11.81
C GLU A 253 19.56 -2.00 11.23
N VAL A 254 20.01 -3.14 10.70
CA VAL A 254 21.32 -3.26 10.04
C VAL A 254 21.41 -2.32 8.83
N SER A 255 20.38 -2.29 7.99
CA SER A 255 20.30 -1.39 6.83
C SER A 255 20.37 0.08 7.26
N THR A 256 19.69 0.46 8.34
CA THR A 256 19.74 1.81 8.90
C THR A 256 21.14 2.18 9.38
N LYS A 257 21.84 1.26 10.07
CA LYS A 257 23.23 1.48 10.51
C LYS A 257 24.19 1.64 9.33
N MET A 258 24.06 0.79 8.31
CA MET A 258 24.86 0.90 7.08
C MET A 258 24.62 2.22 6.35
N LYS A 259 23.35 2.63 6.24
CA LYS A 259 22.99 3.90 5.63
C LYS A 259 23.59 5.08 6.39
N ASN A 260 23.44 5.12 7.71
CA ASN A 260 24.01 6.19 8.52
C ASN A 260 25.55 6.27 8.37
N ALA A 261 26.22 5.11 8.33
CA ALA A 261 27.66 5.06 8.09
C ALA A 261 28.06 5.55 6.69
N ALA A 262 27.26 5.27 5.67
CA ALA A 262 27.47 5.77 4.32
C ALA A 262 27.21 7.28 4.22
N ASP A 263 26.17 7.79 4.90
CA ASP A 263 25.84 9.21 4.97
C ASP A 263 26.96 10.01 5.66
N SER A 264 27.55 9.49 6.73
CA SER A 264 28.73 10.09 7.37
C SER A 264 29.98 10.15 6.47
N ARG A 265 30.04 9.31 5.42
CA ARG A 265 31.12 9.28 4.43
C ARG A 265 30.77 10.04 3.15
N LEU A 266 29.74 10.90 3.16
CA LEU A 266 29.28 11.64 1.99
C LEU A 266 28.82 10.73 0.82
N GLY A 267 28.33 9.52 1.13
CA GLY A 267 27.91 8.53 0.13
C GLY A 267 26.64 8.90 -0.66
N ASN A 268 25.97 10.00 -0.31
CA ASN A 268 24.71 10.47 -0.91
C ASN A 268 24.80 11.90 -1.49
N CYS A 269 25.99 12.37 -1.87
CA CYS A 269 26.16 13.71 -2.46
C CYS A 269 25.53 13.85 -3.85
N ASP A 270 25.84 12.92 -4.76
CA ASP A 270 25.34 12.94 -6.15
C ASP A 270 24.39 11.79 -6.42
N PHE A 271 23.53 11.93 -7.43
CA PHE A 271 22.63 10.84 -7.88
C PHE A 271 23.41 9.56 -8.23
N ARG A 272 24.53 9.69 -8.96
CA ARG A 272 25.39 8.57 -9.35
C ARG A 272 26.00 7.89 -8.12
N THR A 273 26.53 8.69 -7.20
CA THR A 273 27.15 8.23 -5.96
C THR A 273 26.11 7.54 -5.07
N SER A 274 24.89 8.11 -4.96
CA SER A 274 23.80 7.52 -4.19
C SER A 274 23.35 6.17 -4.75
N CYS A 275 23.27 6.02 -6.08
CA CYS A 275 22.94 4.75 -6.73
C CYS A 275 24.00 3.67 -6.44
N SER A 276 25.28 4.02 -6.58
CA SER A 276 26.40 3.11 -6.25
C SER A 276 26.40 2.71 -4.78
N THR A 277 26.23 3.68 -3.88
CA THR A 277 26.15 3.46 -2.43
C THR A 277 24.96 2.56 -2.06
N PHE A 278 23.80 2.75 -2.68
CA PHE A 278 22.63 1.89 -2.49
C PHE A 278 22.90 0.44 -2.91
N GLY A 279 23.54 0.24 -4.07
CA GLY A 279 23.95 -1.08 -4.55
C GLY A 279 24.92 -1.77 -3.57
N ASN A 280 25.92 -1.04 -3.06
CA ASN A 280 26.90 -1.54 -2.10
C ASN A 280 26.25 -1.92 -0.75
N ILE A 281 25.31 -1.10 -0.25
CA ILE A 281 24.54 -1.42 0.95
C ILE A 281 23.71 -2.68 0.73
N GLY A 282 23.03 -2.81 -0.41
CA GLY A 282 22.25 -4.00 -0.75
C GLY A 282 23.09 -5.28 -0.83
N ALA A 283 24.23 -5.22 -1.51
CA ALA A 283 25.16 -6.35 -1.62
C ALA A 283 25.70 -6.80 -0.26
N ASN A 284 26.14 -5.85 0.57
CA ASN A 284 26.66 -6.17 1.91
C ASN A 284 25.55 -6.71 2.83
N LEU A 285 24.34 -6.15 2.75
CA LEU A 285 23.19 -6.62 3.51
C LEU A 285 22.82 -8.08 3.17
N LEU A 286 22.91 -8.46 1.89
CA LEU A 286 22.69 -9.83 1.44
C LEU A 286 23.73 -10.81 2.02
N VAL A 287 25.01 -10.45 1.99
CA VAL A 287 26.06 -11.27 2.59
C VAL A 287 25.83 -11.44 4.10
N ILE A 288 25.41 -10.37 4.78
CA ILE A 288 25.11 -10.40 6.21
C ILE A 288 23.85 -11.21 6.50
N SER A 289 22.81 -11.19 5.65
CA SER A 289 21.62 -12.02 5.85
C SER A 289 21.94 -13.50 5.73
N MET A 290 22.78 -13.90 4.76
CA MET A 290 23.25 -15.28 4.63
C MET A 290 24.06 -15.75 5.84
N LYS A 291 25.01 -14.92 6.31
CA LYS A 291 25.78 -15.23 7.53
C LYS A 291 24.89 -15.37 8.76
N LYS A 292 23.90 -14.49 8.91
CA LYS A 292 22.93 -14.58 10.00
C LYS A 292 22.10 -15.84 9.89
N ALA A 293 21.59 -16.20 8.71
CA ALA A 293 20.79 -17.41 8.52
C ALA A 293 21.53 -18.67 9.02
N ASN A 294 22.81 -18.82 8.67
CA ASN A 294 23.65 -19.93 9.17
C ASN A 294 23.82 -19.88 10.69
N ALA A 295 24.19 -18.73 11.26
CA ALA A 295 24.35 -18.60 12.71
C ALA A 295 23.05 -18.88 13.49
N TYR A 296 21.90 -18.55 12.93
CA TYR A 296 20.61 -18.90 13.51
C TYR A 296 20.30 -20.39 13.38
N TYR A 297 20.68 -21.03 12.27
CA TYR A 297 20.56 -22.47 12.11
C TYR A 297 21.36 -23.21 13.18
N ASP A 298 22.64 -22.86 13.35
CA ASP A 298 23.51 -23.44 14.39
C ASP A 298 22.95 -23.20 15.82
N ALA A 299 22.37 -22.03 16.05
CA ALA A 299 21.72 -21.67 17.31
C ALA A 299 20.38 -22.39 17.56
N MET A 300 19.74 -22.92 16.52
CA MET A 300 18.53 -23.74 16.62
C MET A 300 18.91 -25.20 16.88
N GLU A 301 19.90 -25.71 16.16
CA GLU A 301 20.43 -27.06 16.36
C GLU A 301 20.96 -27.26 17.80
N SER A 302 21.72 -26.29 18.33
CA SER A 302 22.19 -26.32 19.73
C SER A 302 21.07 -26.26 20.79
N ARG A 303 19.86 -25.84 20.43
CA ARG A 303 18.67 -25.85 21.30
C ARG A 303 17.80 -27.10 21.09
N CYS A 304 18.36 -28.14 20.46
CA CYS A 304 17.66 -29.39 20.16
C CYS A 304 16.44 -29.17 19.24
N TYR A 305 16.59 -28.36 18.19
CA TYR A 305 15.53 -28.15 17.20
C TYR A 305 15.23 -29.46 16.45
N ASP A 306 14.03 -30.00 16.67
CA ASP A 306 13.56 -31.28 16.10
C ASP A 306 12.67 -31.07 14.86
N GLY A 307 12.81 -29.93 14.17
CA GLY A 307 12.03 -29.61 12.97
C GLY A 307 10.67 -28.96 13.22
N ASP A 308 10.17 -28.91 14.47
CA ASP A 308 8.89 -28.27 14.83
C ASP A 308 9.10 -27.10 15.83
N PHE A 309 8.55 -25.92 15.55
CA PHE A 309 8.47 -24.79 16.49
C PHE A 309 7.14 -24.76 17.23
N ILE A 310 7.19 -25.02 18.54
CA ILE A 310 6.04 -24.86 19.43
C ILE A 310 5.93 -23.40 19.85
N PHE A 311 4.91 -22.70 19.34
CA PHE A 311 4.63 -21.32 19.73
C PHE A 311 3.50 -21.26 20.76
N TYR A 312 3.72 -20.59 21.88
CA TYR A 312 2.67 -20.26 22.83
C TYR A 312 1.77 -19.17 22.24
N GLU A 313 0.50 -19.51 22.01
CA GLU A 313 -0.51 -18.59 21.51
C GLU A 313 -1.52 -18.27 22.62
N GLU A 314 -1.71 -17.00 22.94
CA GLU A 314 -2.77 -16.57 23.85
C GLU A 314 -4.13 -16.75 23.18
N VAL A 315 -4.91 -17.72 23.66
CA VAL A 315 -6.27 -17.98 23.16
C VAL A 315 -7.21 -16.88 23.65
N LYS A 316 -7.56 -15.95 22.77
CA LYS A 316 -8.52 -14.87 23.06
C LYS A 316 -9.96 -15.35 22.83
N ALA A 317 -10.77 -15.35 23.88
CA ALA A 317 -12.18 -15.71 23.78
C ALA A 317 -12.98 -14.75 22.88
N VAL A 318 -13.99 -15.28 22.19
CA VAL A 318 -14.87 -14.50 21.31
C VAL A 318 -16.04 -13.96 22.13
N ASP A 319 -16.21 -12.63 22.17
CA ASP A 319 -17.40 -12.02 22.76
C ASP A 319 -18.61 -12.19 21.83
N LYS A 320 -19.68 -12.83 22.33
CA LYS A 320 -20.93 -13.07 21.60
C LYS A 320 -21.56 -11.75 21.10
N LYS A 321 -21.41 -10.65 21.86
CA LYS A 321 -21.92 -9.33 21.45
C LYS A 321 -21.26 -8.81 20.19
N LEU A 322 -20.00 -9.18 19.96
CA LEU A 322 -19.24 -8.74 18.79
C LEU A 322 -19.71 -9.46 17.52
N ILE A 323 -20.00 -10.76 17.62
CA ILE A 323 -20.57 -11.54 16.51
C ILE A 323 -21.90 -10.96 16.07
N ILE A 324 -22.80 -10.66 17.02
CA ILE A 324 -24.11 -10.05 16.72
C ILE A 324 -23.93 -8.72 15.98
N LYS A 325 -23.03 -7.85 16.45
CA LYS A 325 -22.75 -6.55 15.78
C LYS A 325 -22.23 -6.71 14.35
N ALA A 326 -21.35 -7.69 14.10
CA ALA A 326 -20.89 -7.96 12.74
C ALA A 326 -21.99 -8.55 11.86
N GLY A 327 -22.81 -9.47 12.38
CA GLY A 327 -23.95 -10.01 11.66
C GLY A 327 -24.92 -8.91 11.23
N VAL A 328 -25.28 -8.00 12.15
CA VAL A 328 -26.11 -6.83 11.84
C VAL A 328 -25.48 -5.97 10.74
N PHE A 329 -24.17 -5.69 10.82
CA PHE A 329 -23.46 -4.93 9.79
C PHE A 329 -23.56 -5.59 8.40
N MET A 330 -23.33 -6.90 8.31
CA MET A 330 -23.43 -7.63 7.04
C MET A 330 -24.85 -7.60 6.47
N VAL A 331 -25.87 -7.78 7.32
CA VAL A 331 -27.28 -7.70 6.92
C VAL A 331 -27.63 -6.29 6.42
N THR A 332 -27.14 -5.23 7.08
CA THR A 332 -27.38 -3.86 6.61
C THR A 332 -26.80 -3.59 5.22
N LEU A 333 -25.64 -4.17 4.88
CA LEU A 333 -25.06 -4.04 3.54
C LEU A 333 -25.95 -4.68 2.46
N ILE A 334 -26.48 -5.88 2.75
CA ILE A 334 -27.36 -6.60 1.83
C ILE A 334 -28.69 -5.86 1.66
N ILE A 335 -29.23 -5.30 2.74
CA ILE A 335 -30.47 -4.49 2.69
C ILE A 335 -30.27 -3.24 1.83
N ILE A 336 -29.17 -2.49 2.03
CA ILE A 336 -28.86 -1.30 1.22
C ILE A 336 -28.74 -1.66 -0.27
N TRP A 337 -28.11 -2.80 -0.57
CA TRP A 337 -28.04 -3.28 -1.95
C TRP A 337 -29.42 -3.63 -2.52
N HIS A 338 -30.28 -4.31 -1.76
CA HIS A 338 -31.62 -4.66 -2.21
C HIS A 338 -32.47 -3.40 -2.49
N TYR A 339 -32.44 -2.41 -1.59
CA TYR A 339 -33.18 -1.14 -1.77
C TYR A 339 -32.68 -0.28 -2.93
N THR A 340 -31.43 -0.45 -3.35
CA THR A 340 -30.85 0.31 -4.46
C THR A 340 -31.01 -0.40 -5.80
N HIS A 341 -31.46 -1.65 -5.80
CA HIS A 341 -31.75 -2.44 -7.00
C HIS A 341 -33.26 -2.55 -7.31
N LEU A 342 -34.13 -2.40 -6.31
CA LEU A 342 -35.54 -2.04 -6.50
C LEU A 342 -35.67 -0.62 -7.06
#